data_AF-A0A6A6C892-F1
#
_entry.id   AF-A0A6A6C892-F1
#
_cell.length_a   1.000
_cell.length_b   1.000
_cell.length_c   1.000
_cell.angle_alpha   90.00
_cell.angle_beta   90.00
_cell.angle_gamma   90.00
#
_symmetry.space_group_name_H-M   'P 1'
#
loop_
_entity.id
_entity.type
_entity.pdbx_description
1 polymer ?
#
loop_
_entity_poly.entity_id
_entity_poly.type
_entity_poly.pdbx_seq_one_letter_code
_entity_poly.pdbx_strand_id
1 'polypeptide(L)'
;MPADIESLSNEVILLILKYLLYDLPTIRILSALSKRFQSLAEDLLYKNVFFRRGDVCEQLLRNVQRHPARAHEIRSLEARCMRDFQNGLQSLHLLLSRTTRLEELTIESPLCNYTGNWRGTHGWDRTLSSLLTTLASAARSDVPPSIRNLPLQRLKRLTLHLSGTRAAHSDQQCRFWIIEKSWAKIFAHPSLEDLFVSYAAFPPTAFREVMSLPRTPLKRLKLVECHVTHEAVFDMLSLPLALEHLHIGEAREEVGCQHEWETDRWYLLPQDCYDDLCRKDVLKVITALKHQAKSLKFLGYSTGVSYSPDELEASLTSLSQNPDASFGSFTRLQEIFCGEDDSLHRLIFDRRFSAPPNLRTYTRFMSPPSPWYPSRSHRFLQAFSPVQALADKGVALKHFNLVVEDSRIHSFEDHQRIINAIAQDFRKKDARMQVWGYFARSWYPPYLYGQMRMQHRLCLDTHWPENNGWLEAGDWEWCDEDFY
;
A
#
# COMPACT_ATOMS: atom_id res chain seq x y z
N MET A 1 -24.73 49.93 -18.68
CA MET A 1 -25.40 48.79 -18.03
C MET A 1 -24.33 47.81 -17.57
N PRO A 2 -24.40 47.26 -16.35
CA PRO A 2 -23.44 46.22 -15.96
C PRO A 2 -23.59 45.05 -16.94
N ALA A 3 -22.47 44.52 -17.42
CA ALA A 3 -22.47 43.37 -18.30
C ALA A 3 -23.18 42.21 -17.59
N ASP A 4 -24.24 41.69 -18.20
CA ASP A 4 -24.94 40.52 -17.69
C ASP A 4 -23.99 39.32 -17.76
N ILE A 5 -23.86 38.57 -16.67
CA ILE A 5 -23.02 37.37 -16.63
C ILE A 5 -23.48 36.35 -17.68
N GLU A 6 -24.76 36.36 -18.06
CA GLU A 6 -25.28 35.52 -19.15
C GLU A 6 -24.78 35.96 -20.54
N SER A 7 -24.31 37.19 -20.70
CA SER A 7 -23.75 37.70 -21.96
C SER A 7 -22.31 37.27 -22.21
N LEU A 8 -21.62 36.69 -21.22
CA LEU A 8 -20.25 36.20 -21.35
C LEU A 8 -20.18 34.95 -22.22
N SER A 9 -19.03 34.67 -22.84
CA SER A 9 -18.81 33.43 -23.61
C SER A 9 -18.67 32.20 -22.69
N ASN A 10 -18.86 31.00 -23.23
CA ASN A 10 -18.74 29.76 -22.45
C ASN A 10 -17.33 29.60 -21.85
N GLU A 11 -16.29 30.01 -22.58
CA GLU A 11 -14.89 29.96 -22.17
C GLU A 11 -14.65 30.86 -20.95
N VAL A 12 -15.21 32.07 -20.96
CA VAL A 12 -15.09 33.01 -19.83
C VAL A 12 -15.85 32.48 -18.61
N ILE A 13 -17.05 31.95 -18.80
CA ILE A 13 -17.83 31.34 -17.71
C ILE A 13 -17.08 30.13 -17.13
N LEU A 14 -16.51 29.28 -17.97
CA LEU A 14 -15.69 28.15 -17.51
C LEU A 14 -14.45 28.60 -16.74
N LEU A 15 -13.80 29.70 -17.15
CA LEU A 15 -12.70 30.28 -16.38
C LEU A 15 -13.18 30.75 -15.00
N ILE A 16 -14.31 31.45 -14.92
CA ILE A 16 -14.92 31.86 -13.65
C ILE A 16 -15.22 30.64 -12.76
N LEU A 17 -15.86 29.61 -13.30
CA LEU A 17 -16.16 28.39 -12.56
C LEU A 17 -14.89 27.66 -12.10
N LYS A 18 -13.82 27.67 -12.89
CA LYS A 18 -12.52 27.11 -12.51
C LYS A 18 -11.85 27.90 -11.37
N TYR A 19 -12.01 29.22 -11.32
CA TYR A 19 -11.56 30.02 -10.17
C TYR A 19 -12.33 29.65 -8.89
N LEU A 20 -13.56 29.16 -9.03
CA LEU A 20 -14.41 28.71 -7.92
C LEU A 20 -14.24 27.22 -7.58
N LEU A 21 -13.21 26.53 -8.07
CA LEU A 21 -13.06 25.07 -7.91
C LEU A 21 -13.09 24.62 -6.44
N TYR A 22 -12.62 25.46 -5.52
CA TYR A 22 -12.61 25.19 -4.07
C TYR A 22 -13.90 25.62 -3.35
N ASP A 23 -14.84 26.26 -4.05
CA ASP A 23 -16.16 26.68 -3.55
C ASP A 23 -17.29 25.96 -4.31
N LEU A 24 -17.34 24.64 -4.10
CA LEU A 24 -18.40 23.78 -4.63
C LEU A 24 -19.83 24.24 -4.27
N PRO A 25 -20.11 24.78 -3.06
CA PRO A 25 -21.42 25.36 -2.76
C PRO A 25 -21.83 26.44 -3.77
N THR A 26 -20.94 27.39 -4.08
CA THR A 26 -21.23 28.44 -5.06
C THR A 26 -21.43 27.88 -6.46
N ILE A 27 -20.60 26.92 -6.90
CA ILE A 27 -20.77 26.27 -8.20
C ILE A 27 -22.14 25.57 -8.29
N ARG A 28 -22.60 24.90 -7.22
CA ARG A 28 -23.92 24.28 -7.17
C ARG A 28 -25.04 25.30 -7.33
N ILE A 29 -24.95 26.43 -6.65
CA ILE A 29 -25.92 27.53 -6.78
C ILE A 29 -25.95 28.02 -8.24
N LEU A 30 -24.78 28.32 -8.82
CA LEU A 30 -24.67 28.77 -10.21
C LEU A 30 -25.27 27.74 -11.20
N SER A 31 -24.99 26.45 -10.98
CA SER A 31 -25.54 25.37 -11.81
C SER A 31 -27.06 25.28 -11.77
N ALA A 32 -27.70 25.75 -10.69
CA ALA A 32 -29.15 25.75 -10.54
C ALA A 32 -29.82 26.97 -11.21
N LEU A 33 -29.06 28.02 -11.55
CA LEU A 33 -29.61 29.25 -12.13
C LEU A 33 -30.06 29.06 -13.58
N SER A 34 -29.29 28.34 -14.40
CA SER A 34 -29.64 28.10 -15.82
C SER A 34 -29.08 26.78 -16.34
N LYS A 35 -29.72 26.23 -17.38
CA LYS A 35 -29.23 25.00 -18.08
C LYS A 35 -27.83 25.16 -18.65
N ARG A 36 -27.45 26.38 -19.02
CA ARG A 36 -26.12 26.70 -19.56
C ARG A 36 -25.06 26.64 -18.45
N PHE A 37 -25.31 27.27 -17.30
CA PHE A 37 -24.39 27.15 -16.17
C PHE A 37 -24.34 25.71 -15.67
N GLN A 38 -25.48 25.02 -15.66
CA GLN A 38 -25.53 23.60 -15.33
C GLN A 38 -24.56 22.80 -16.21
N SER A 39 -24.71 22.84 -17.54
CA SER A 39 -23.88 22.05 -18.45
C SER A 39 -22.39 22.34 -18.35
N LEU A 40 -22.01 23.61 -18.08
CA LEU A 40 -20.61 24.00 -17.88
C LEU A 40 -20.07 23.61 -16.51
N ALA A 41 -20.92 23.47 -15.50
CA ALA A 41 -20.54 23.09 -14.14
C ALA A 41 -20.52 21.58 -13.90
N GLU A 42 -21.22 20.76 -14.69
CA GLU A 42 -21.33 19.30 -14.46
C GLU A 42 -19.93 18.62 -14.37
N ASP A 43 -19.00 18.92 -15.29
CA ASP A 43 -17.62 18.36 -15.22
C ASP A 43 -16.96 18.73 -13.89
N LEU A 44 -17.02 20.01 -13.48
CA LEU A 44 -16.39 20.48 -12.24
C LEU A 44 -17.04 19.87 -10.99
N LEU A 45 -18.36 19.65 -11.00
CA LEU A 45 -19.12 19.12 -9.88
C LEU A 45 -18.95 17.60 -9.69
N TYR A 46 -18.75 16.86 -10.79
CA TYR A 46 -18.74 15.39 -10.77
C TYR A 46 -17.35 14.79 -11.02
N LYS A 47 -16.36 15.56 -11.47
CA LYS A 47 -15.01 15.07 -11.75
C LYS A 47 -14.37 14.33 -10.58
N ASN A 48 -14.46 14.90 -9.39
CA ASN A 48 -13.92 14.33 -8.16
C ASN A 48 -15.06 14.11 -7.16
N VAL A 49 -15.40 12.85 -6.91
CA VAL A 49 -16.46 12.47 -5.98
C VAL A 49 -15.83 11.93 -4.70
N PHE A 50 -16.22 12.50 -3.57
CA PHE A 50 -15.89 11.98 -2.25
C PHE A 50 -17.16 11.84 -1.41
N PHE A 51 -17.34 10.69 -0.77
CA PHE A 51 -18.40 10.51 0.20
C PHE A 51 -18.00 9.57 1.34
N ARG A 52 -18.62 9.79 2.50
CA ARG A 52 -18.44 8.98 3.72
C ARG A 52 -19.71 8.27 4.19
N ARG A 53 -20.80 8.42 3.45
CA ARG A 53 -22.11 7.90 3.80
C ARG A 53 -22.74 7.22 2.59
N GLY A 54 -23.38 6.08 2.79
CA GLY A 54 -24.01 5.30 1.73
C GLY A 54 -25.27 5.96 1.16
N ASP A 55 -25.99 6.79 1.93
CA ASP A 55 -27.14 7.55 1.43
C ASP A 55 -26.73 8.56 0.35
N VAL A 56 -25.53 9.15 0.47
CA VAL A 56 -24.93 9.99 -0.56
C VAL A 56 -24.59 9.17 -1.81
N CYS A 57 -24.12 7.93 -1.67
CA CYS A 57 -23.89 7.03 -2.80
C CYS A 57 -25.20 6.73 -3.56
N GLU A 58 -26.30 6.44 -2.85
CA GLU A 58 -27.62 6.26 -3.48
C GLU A 58 -28.14 7.52 -4.15
N GLN A 59 -27.96 8.68 -3.52
CA GLN A 59 -28.33 9.97 -4.13
C GLN A 59 -27.53 10.22 -5.41
N LEU A 60 -26.22 9.97 -5.39
CA LEU A 60 -25.35 10.08 -6.55
C LEU A 60 -25.79 9.13 -7.67
N LEU A 61 -26.09 7.86 -7.35
CA LEU A 61 -26.61 6.90 -8.31
C LEU A 61 -27.92 7.41 -8.95
N ARG A 62 -28.87 7.90 -8.15
CA ARG A 62 -30.13 8.46 -8.67
C ARG A 62 -29.89 9.67 -9.58
N ASN A 63 -28.94 10.54 -9.23
CA ASN A 63 -28.57 11.69 -10.05
C ASN A 63 -27.95 11.28 -11.38
N VAL A 64 -27.09 10.26 -11.38
CA VAL A 64 -26.50 9.64 -12.56
C VAL A 64 -27.57 8.95 -13.41
N GLN A 65 -28.53 8.25 -12.81
CA GLN A 65 -29.62 7.60 -13.54
C GLN A 65 -30.52 8.61 -14.26
N ARG A 66 -30.79 9.75 -13.62
CA ARG A 66 -31.57 10.85 -14.23
C ARG A 66 -30.80 11.56 -15.34
N HIS A 67 -29.49 11.70 -15.19
CA HIS A 67 -28.62 12.35 -16.18
C HIS A 67 -27.37 11.50 -16.42
N PRO A 68 -27.44 10.49 -17.33
CA PRO A 68 -26.36 9.54 -17.56
C PRO A 68 -25.01 10.16 -17.94
N ALA A 69 -25.02 11.35 -18.56
CA ALA A 69 -23.81 12.11 -18.88
C ALA A 69 -22.95 12.38 -17.62
N ARG A 70 -23.55 12.53 -16.44
CA ARG A 70 -22.83 12.77 -15.18
C ARG A 70 -21.86 11.64 -14.82
N ALA A 71 -22.22 10.39 -15.12
CA ALA A 71 -21.32 9.26 -14.86
C ALA A 71 -20.05 9.31 -15.72
N HIS A 72 -20.13 9.97 -16.88
CA HIS A 72 -19.00 10.14 -17.79
C HIS A 72 -18.02 11.20 -17.28
N GLU A 73 -18.48 12.14 -16.45
CA GLU A 73 -17.62 13.17 -15.87
C GLU A 73 -16.81 12.66 -14.67
N ILE A 74 -17.26 11.59 -14.00
CA ILE A 74 -16.56 11.04 -12.82
C ILE A 74 -15.17 10.48 -13.23
N ARG A 75 -14.11 11.10 -12.71
CA ARG A 75 -12.70 10.72 -12.94
C ARG A 75 -12.03 10.12 -11.72
N SER A 76 -12.32 10.68 -10.55
CA SER A 76 -11.86 10.18 -9.26
C SER A 76 -13.08 9.94 -8.36
N LEU A 77 -13.11 8.77 -7.71
CA LEU A 77 -14.13 8.41 -6.75
C LEU A 77 -13.49 7.85 -5.48
N GLU A 78 -13.80 8.48 -4.36
CA GLU A 78 -13.38 8.07 -3.04
C GLU A 78 -14.60 7.73 -2.17
N ALA A 79 -14.80 6.44 -1.92
CA ALA A 79 -15.84 5.90 -1.07
C ALA A 79 -15.24 5.49 0.27
N ARG A 80 -15.23 6.42 1.24
CA ARG A 80 -14.60 6.19 2.56
C ARG A 80 -15.67 6.14 3.65
N CYS A 81 -16.50 5.11 3.58
CA CYS A 81 -17.71 5.02 4.38
C CYS A 81 -17.44 4.90 5.88
N MET A 82 -18.30 5.53 6.67
CA MET A 82 -18.33 5.33 8.12
C MET A 82 -19.25 4.16 8.46
N ARG A 83 -18.91 3.40 9.51
CA ARG A 83 -19.71 2.29 10.05
C ARG A 83 -21.20 2.62 10.17
N ASP A 84 -21.51 3.74 10.83
CA ASP A 84 -22.88 4.10 11.19
C ASP A 84 -23.70 4.62 9.99
N PHE A 85 -23.06 4.86 8.84
CA PHE A 85 -23.69 5.38 7.63
C PHE A 85 -23.46 4.47 6.42
N GLN A 86 -23.35 3.15 6.62
CA GLN A 86 -23.14 2.19 5.53
C GLN A 86 -24.36 1.96 4.63
N ASN A 87 -25.57 2.28 5.10
CA ASN A 87 -26.80 2.09 4.34
C ASN A 87 -26.74 2.85 3.02
N GLY A 88 -26.88 2.13 1.90
CA GLY A 88 -26.77 2.68 0.54
C GLY A 88 -25.46 2.38 -0.16
N LEU A 89 -24.43 1.91 0.56
CA LEU A 89 -23.15 1.53 -0.02
C LEU A 89 -23.27 0.33 -0.99
N GLN A 90 -24.28 -0.52 -0.82
CA GLN A 90 -24.60 -1.59 -1.76
C GLN A 90 -24.82 -1.07 -3.19
N SER A 91 -25.21 0.19 -3.36
CA SER A 91 -25.42 0.82 -4.67
C SER A 91 -24.11 1.21 -5.39
N LEU A 92 -22.96 1.14 -4.71
CA LEU A 92 -21.67 1.54 -5.28
C LEU A 92 -21.31 0.74 -6.54
N HIS A 93 -21.53 -0.57 -6.54
CA HIS A 93 -21.26 -1.40 -7.72
C HIS A 93 -22.13 -0.99 -8.94
N LEU A 94 -23.37 -0.53 -8.71
CA LEU A 94 -24.25 -0.01 -9.77
C LEU A 94 -23.80 1.36 -10.28
N LEU A 95 -23.18 2.17 -9.43
CA LEU A 95 -22.57 3.43 -9.84
C LEU A 95 -21.31 3.16 -10.69
N LEU A 96 -20.43 2.28 -10.22
CA LEU A 96 -19.19 1.91 -10.91
C LEU A 96 -19.44 1.28 -12.28
N SER A 97 -20.51 0.50 -12.43
CA SER A 97 -20.93 -0.05 -13.73
C SER A 97 -21.46 0.99 -14.73
N ARG A 98 -21.45 2.29 -14.37
CA ARG A 98 -21.83 3.41 -15.25
C ARG A 98 -20.66 4.37 -15.52
N THR A 99 -19.59 4.29 -14.73
CA THR A 99 -18.46 5.20 -14.85
C THR A 99 -17.46 4.70 -15.91
N THR A 100 -17.53 5.28 -17.10
CA THR A 100 -16.75 4.89 -18.29
C THR A 100 -15.41 5.62 -18.41
N ARG A 101 -15.18 6.58 -17.51
CA ARG A 101 -14.05 7.51 -17.52
C ARG A 101 -13.34 7.61 -16.17
N LEU A 102 -13.70 6.73 -15.23
CA LEU A 102 -13.05 6.62 -13.93
C LEU A 102 -11.59 6.20 -14.12
N GLU A 103 -10.69 6.99 -13.55
CA GLU A 103 -9.24 6.79 -13.58
C GLU A 103 -8.70 6.42 -12.19
N GLU A 104 -9.38 6.85 -11.13
CA GLU A 104 -8.96 6.66 -9.74
C GLU A 104 -10.13 6.20 -8.87
N LEU A 105 -9.91 5.14 -8.10
CA LEU A 105 -10.91 4.60 -7.20
C LEU A 105 -10.28 4.23 -5.85
N THR A 106 -10.79 4.83 -4.78
CA THR A 106 -10.47 4.45 -3.41
C THR A 106 -11.73 3.97 -2.71
N ILE A 107 -11.64 2.78 -2.11
CA ILE A 107 -12.73 2.20 -1.34
C ILE A 107 -12.20 1.81 0.02
N GLU A 108 -12.83 2.36 1.04
CA GLU A 108 -12.60 2.06 2.44
C GLU A 108 -13.85 1.41 3.01
N SER A 109 -13.73 0.22 3.59
CA SER A 109 -14.89 -0.42 4.21
C SER A 109 -15.32 0.36 5.46
N PRO A 110 -16.61 0.29 5.83
CA PRO A 110 -17.13 1.00 7.00
C PRO A 110 -16.47 0.61 8.33
N LEU A 111 -15.87 -0.58 8.40
CA LEU A 111 -15.32 -1.13 9.64
C LEU A 111 -13.84 -0.87 9.85
N CYS A 112 -13.09 -0.60 8.77
CA CYS A 112 -11.67 -0.35 8.89
C CYS A 112 -11.39 0.80 9.88
N ASN A 113 -12.22 1.85 9.88
CA ASN A 113 -12.10 3.03 10.75
C ASN A 113 -12.41 2.80 12.23
N TYR A 114 -12.87 1.62 12.62
CA TYR A 114 -13.46 1.42 13.93
C TYR A 114 -12.50 0.72 14.90
N THR A 115 -12.12 1.42 15.97
CA THR A 115 -11.22 0.91 17.02
C THR A 115 -11.92 0.07 18.09
N GLY A 116 -13.24 -0.11 18.00
CA GLY A 116 -14.02 -0.92 18.93
C GLY A 116 -14.39 -2.30 18.37
N ASN A 117 -15.38 -2.96 18.99
CA ASN A 117 -15.83 -4.28 18.57
C ASN A 117 -16.27 -4.31 17.08
N TRP A 118 -15.66 -5.21 16.30
CA TRP A 118 -15.98 -5.54 14.90
C TRP A 118 -17.32 -6.30 14.77
N ARG A 119 -18.37 -5.76 15.39
CA ARG A 119 -19.73 -6.33 15.39
C ARG A 119 -20.67 -5.40 14.63
N GLY A 120 -21.59 -5.95 13.85
CA GLY A 120 -22.80 -5.23 13.41
C GLY A 120 -22.85 -4.67 11.99
N THR A 121 -22.00 -5.08 11.05
CA THR A 121 -22.21 -4.72 9.63
C THR A 121 -23.12 -5.71 8.91
N HIS A 122 -24.42 -5.57 9.12
CA HIS A 122 -25.38 -6.28 8.29
C HIS A 122 -25.25 -5.85 6.82
N GLY A 123 -24.95 -6.81 5.93
CA GLY A 123 -24.97 -6.60 4.49
C GLY A 123 -23.64 -6.21 3.84
N TRP A 124 -22.54 -6.07 4.60
CA TRP A 124 -21.21 -5.84 4.00
C TRP A 124 -20.82 -6.97 3.05
N ASP A 125 -21.08 -8.22 3.40
CA ASP A 125 -20.72 -9.39 2.58
C ASP A 125 -21.26 -9.29 1.14
N ARG A 126 -22.56 -8.96 1.00
CA ARG A 126 -23.19 -8.76 -0.32
C ARG A 126 -22.61 -7.57 -1.07
N THR A 127 -22.30 -6.50 -0.34
CA THR A 127 -21.70 -5.29 -0.90
C THR A 127 -20.30 -5.57 -1.43
N LEU A 128 -19.47 -6.25 -0.62
CA LEU A 128 -18.12 -6.67 -0.96
C LEU A 128 -18.12 -7.58 -2.19
N SER A 129 -18.92 -8.65 -2.19
CA SER A 129 -19.01 -9.56 -3.34
C SER A 129 -19.45 -8.85 -4.61
N SER A 130 -20.47 -7.99 -4.55
CA SER A 130 -20.96 -7.25 -5.71
C SER A 130 -19.92 -6.26 -6.24
N LEU A 131 -19.21 -5.59 -5.34
CA LEU A 131 -18.15 -4.66 -5.65
C LEU A 131 -16.96 -5.35 -6.33
N LEU A 132 -16.40 -6.37 -5.69
CA LEU A 132 -15.24 -7.10 -6.20
C LEU A 132 -15.56 -7.82 -7.51
N THR A 133 -16.77 -8.36 -7.65
CA THR A 133 -17.24 -8.94 -8.92
C THR A 133 -17.31 -7.89 -10.03
N THR A 134 -17.80 -6.69 -9.73
CA THR A 134 -17.84 -5.57 -10.71
C THR A 134 -16.43 -5.18 -11.15
N LEU A 135 -15.50 -5.02 -10.21
CA LEU A 135 -14.09 -4.72 -10.51
C LEU A 135 -13.43 -5.84 -11.33
N ALA A 136 -13.62 -7.09 -10.93
CA ALA A 136 -13.09 -8.26 -11.62
C ALA A 136 -13.66 -8.39 -13.05
N SER A 137 -14.94 -8.08 -13.24
CA SER A 137 -15.58 -8.08 -14.56
C SER A 137 -15.04 -6.99 -15.50
N ALA A 138 -14.42 -5.94 -14.96
CA ALA A 138 -13.76 -4.92 -15.76
C ALA A 138 -12.38 -5.35 -16.25
N ALA A 139 -11.76 -6.36 -15.63
CA ALA A 139 -10.48 -6.90 -16.07
C ALA A 139 -10.58 -7.84 -17.30
N ARG A 140 -11.62 -7.68 -18.11
CA ARG A 140 -11.87 -8.50 -19.28
C ARG A 140 -10.89 -8.19 -20.41
N SER A 141 -10.11 -9.20 -20.78
CA SER A 141 -9.13 -9.13 -21.88
C SER A 141 -9.74 -9.37 -23.26
N ASP A 142 -11.01 -9.74 -23.36
CA ASP A 142 -11.66 -10.15 -24.62
C ASP A 142 -12.32 -9.01 -25.39
N VAL A 143 -12.32 -7.79 -24.83
CA VAL A 143 -12.95 -6.63 -25.45
C VAL A 143 -11.96 -5.95 -26.39
N PRO A 144 -12.28 -5.81 -27.70
CA PRO A 144 -11.43 -5.09 -28.63
C PRO A 144 -11.17 -3.64 -28.16
N PRO A 145 -9.96 -3.09 -28.35
CA PRO A 145 -9.62 -1.71 -27.96
C PRO A 145 -10.46 -0.62 -28.63
N SER A 146 -11.33 -0.98 -29.59
CA SER A 146 -12.30 -0.10 -30.25
C SER A 146 -13.55 0.15 -29.41
N ILE A 147 -13.88 -0.68 -28.41
CA ILE A 147 -15.02 -0.50 -27.51
C ILE A 147 -14.55 0.23 -26.22
N ARG A 148 -14.02 1.46 -26.37
CA ARG A 148 -13.37 2.25 -25.28
C ARG A 148 -14.30 2.88 -24.24
N ASN A 149 -15.57 2.48 -24.20
CA ASN A 149 -16.57 3.08 -23.34
C ASN A 149 -17.23 2.08 -22.39
N LEU A 150 -16.60 0.93 -22.16
CA LEU A 150 -17.04 0.08 -21.06
C LEU A 150 -16.65 0.69 -19.71
N PRO A 151 -17.43 0.44 -18.65
CA PRO A 151 -17.12 0.91 -17.32
C PRO A 151 -15.75 0.43 -16.85
N LEU A 152 -15.05 1.27 -16.09
CA LEU A 152 -13.78 0.97 -15.41
C LEU A 152 -12.58 0.63 -16.32
N GLN A 153 -12.72 0.56 -17.64
CA GLN A 153 -11.61 0.29 -18.58
C GLN A 153 -10.51 1.38 -18.63
N ARG A 154 -10.74 2.51 -17.95
CA ARG A 154 -9.77 3.61 -17.82
C ARG A 154 -9.16 3.69 -16.42
N LEU A 155 -9.49 2.76 -15.53
CA LEU A 155 -9.03 2.76 -14.16
C LEU A 155 -7.52 2.54 -14.12
N LYS A 156 -6.78 3.55 -13.62
CA LYS A 156 -5.32 3.54 -13.50
C LYS A 156 -4.86 3.31 -12.06
N ARG A 157 -5.61 3.82 -11.08
CA ARG A 157 -5.29 3.69 -9.65
C ARG A 157 -6.45 3.08 -8.90
N LEU A 158 -6.16 2.03 -8.13
CA LEU A 158 -7.15 1.35 -7.29
C LEU A 158 -6.59 1.15 -5.89
N THR A 159 -7.34 1.63 -4.90
CA THR A 159 -7.07 1.41 -3.48
C THR A 159 -8.21 0.63 -2.86
N LEU A 160 -7.94 -0.60 -2.45
CA LEU A 160 -8.86 -1.48 -1.75
C LEU A 160 -8.44 -1.61 -0.29
N HIS A 161 -9.09 -0.80 0.53
CA HIS A 161 -8.94 -0.84 1.98
C HIS A 161 -10.19 -1.48 2.59
N LEU A 162 -10.26 -2.81 2.55
CA LEU A 162 -11.51 -3.53 2.81
C LEU A 162 -11.38 -4.42 4.04
N SER A 163 -12.47 -4.55 4.79
CA SER A 163 -12.60 -5.56 5.84
C SER A 163 -13.18 -6.86 5.29
N GLY A 164 -12.88 -7.97 5.96
CA GLY A 164 -13.49 -9.27 5.72
C GLY A 164 -14.99 -9.32 5.91
N THR A 165 -15.57 -10.49 5.64
CA THR A 165 -16.99 -10.82 5.84
C THR A 165 -17.24 -11.44 7.22
N ARG A 166 -18.51 -11.64 7.58
CA ARG A 166 -18.84 -12.36 8.82
C ARG A 166 -18.40 -13.82 8.73
N ALA A 167 -17.80 -14.36 9.78
CA ALA A 167 -17.51 -15.79 9.84
C ALA A 167 -18.83 -16.59 9.87
N ALA A 168 -18.88 -17.74 9.19
CA ALA A 168 -20.12 -18.51 9.03
C ALA A 168 -20.77 -18.94 10.36
N HIS A 169 -19.99 -19.04 11.45
CA HIS A 169 -20.42 -19.57 12.74
C HIS A 169 -20.27 -18.56 13.90
N SER A 170 -20.02 -17.28 13.62
CA SER A 170 -19.95 -16.26 14.68
C SER A 170 -20.55 -14.93 14.25
N ASP A 171 -20.96 -14.14 15.24
CA ASP A 171 -21.34 -12.73 15.03
C ASP A 171 -20.12 -11.80 14.92
N GLN A 172 -18.91 -12.36 14.82
CA GLN A 172 -17.68 -11.61 14.68
C GLN A 172 -17.33 -11.43 13.21
N GLN A 173 -17.08 -10.18 12.82
CA GLN A 173 -16.55 -9.88 11.50
C GLN A 173 -15.08 -10.28 11.43
N CYS A 174 -14.68 -10.96 10.36
CA CYS A 174 -13.27 -11.16 10.05
C CYS A 174 -12.64 -9.82 9.62
N ARG A 175 -11.44 -9.52 10.11
CA ARG A 175 -10.68 -8.33 9.69
C ARG A 175 -10.27 -8.45 8.22
N PHE A 176 -9.88 -9.64 7.81
CA PHE A 176 -9.34 -9.89 6.47
C PHE A 176 -10.39 -10.41 5.49
N TRP A 177 -10.40 -9.86 4.27
CA TRP A 177 -11.18 -10.42 3.16
C TRP A 177 -10.34 -11.40 2.36
N ILE A 178 -10.96 -12.47 1.87
CA ILE A 178 -10.25 -13.53 1.15
C ILE A 178 -10.40 -13.26 -0.35
N ILE A 179 -9.28 -13.26 -1.08
CA ILE A 179 -9.35 -13.15 -2.53
C ILE A 179 -9.82 -14.49 -3.13
N GLU A 180 -11.01 -14.47 -3.73
CA GLU A 180 -11.50 -15.60 -4.51
C GLU A 180 -10.85 -15.62 -5.89
N LYS A 181 -10.80 -16.80 -6.52
CA LYS A 181 -10.22 -16.98 -7.87
C LYS A 181 -10.83 -16.04 -8.90
N SER A 182 -12.14 -15.80 -8.80
CA SER A 182 -12.87 -14.89 -9.69
C SER A 182 -12.43 -13.43 -9.51
N TRP A 183 -12.07 -13.02 -8.28
CA TRP A 183 -11.67 -11.66 -7.93
C TRP A 183 -10.19 -11.38 -8.20
N ALA A 184 -9.34 -12.40 -8.28
CA ALA A 184 -7.93 -12.26 -8.68
C ALA A 184 -7.77 -11.58 -10.05
N LYS A 185 -8.82 -11.59 -10.90
CA LYS A 185 -8.87 -10.85 -12.17
C LYS A 185 -8.60 -9.36 -12.01
N ILE A 186 -8.83 -8.76 -10.84
CA ILE A 186 -8.47 -7.36 -10.56
C ILE A 186 -6.97 -7.10 -10.82
N PHE A 187 -6.09 -8.07 -10.53
CA PHE A 187 -4.65 -7.98 -10.79
C PHE A 187 -4.30 -8.10 -12.28
N ALA A 188 -5.24 -8.59 -13.09
CA ALA A 188 -5.16 -8.72 -14.54
C ALA A 188 -5.79 -7.51 -15.28
N HIS A 189 -6.13 -6.42 -14.58
CA HIS A 189 -6.86 -5.30 -15.16
C HIS A 189 -6.07 -4.57 -16.26
N PRO A 190 -6.65 -4.31 -17.45
CA PRO A 190 -5.89 -3.92 -18.65
C PRO A 190 -5.32 -2.50 -18.64
N SER A 191 -5.84 -1.61 -17.78
CA SER A 191 -5.37 -0.21 -17.66
C SER A 191 -4.78 0.13 -16.29
N LEU A 192 -4.75 -0.83 -15.35
CA LEU A 192 -4.39 -0.55 -13.98
C LEU A 192 -2.87 -0.44 -13.83
N GLU A 193 -2.40 0.72 -13.36
CA GLU A 193 -0.99 1.05 -13.19
C GLU A 193 -0.57 1.03 -11.72
N ASP A 194 -1.50 1.28 -10.80
CA ASP A 194 -1.28 1.36 -9.35
C ASP A 194 -2.35 0.60 -8.59
N LEU A 195 -1.94 -0.38 -7.78
CA LEU A 195 -2.81 -1.19 -6.95
C LEU A 195 -2.32 -1.18 -5.50
N PHE A 196 -3.17 -0.65 -4.63
CA PHE A 196 -3.05 -0.75 -3.19
C PHE A 196 -4.10 -1.71 -2.65
N VAL A 197 -3.67 -2.70 -1.88
CA VAL A 197 -4.56 -3.66 -1.21
C VAL A 197 -4.12 -3.83 0.23
N SER A 198 -5.08 -3.88 1.14
CA SER A 198 -4.82 -4.18 2.54
C SER A 198 -5.87 -5.08 3.16
N TYR A 199 -5.53 -5.70 4.29
CA TYR A 199 -6.38 -6.64 5.00
C TYR A 199 -6.94 -7.73 4.09
N ALA A 200 -6.13 -8.18 3.12
CA ALA A 200 -6.51 -9.23 2.20
C ALA A 200 -5.74 -10.52 2.50
N ALA A 201 -6.39 -11.67 2.32
CA ALA A 201 -5.74 -12.97 2.33
C ALA A 201 -5.64 -13.54 0.91
N PHE A 202 -4.47 -14.04 0.55
CA PHE A 202 -4.12 -14.57 -0.77
C PHE A 202 -3.79 -16.06 -0.71
N PRO A 203 -4.79 -16.95 -0.85
CA PRO A 203 -4.55 -18.40 -0.86
C PRO A 203 -3.60 -18.81 -2.00
N PRO A 204 -2.87 -19.93 -1.89
CA PRO A 204 -1.97 -20.44 -2.94
C PRO A 204 -2.62 -20.69 -4.29
N THR A 205 -3.95 -20.77 -4.33
CA THR A 205 -4.70 -21.01 -5.58
C THR A 205 -5.38 -19.76 -6.12
N ALA A 206 -5.20 -18.60 -5.47
CA ALA A 206 -5.86 -17.34 -5.80
C ALA A 206 -5.70 -16.97 -7.28
N PHE A 207 -4.49 -17.11 -7.81
CA PHE A 207 -4.14 -16.58 -9.12
C PHE A 207 -4.25 -17.59 -10.27
N ARG A 208 -4.55 -18.87 -10.00
CA ARG A 208 -4.54 -19.94 -11.02
C ARG A 208 -5.36 -19.63 -12.28
N GLU A 209 -6.51 -18.97 -12.12
CA GLU A 209 -7.41 -18.64 -13.25
C GLU A 209 -6.94 -17.44 -14.07
N VAL A 210 -6.01 -16.63 -13.55
CA VAL A 210 -5.52 -15.42 -14.22
C VAL A 210 -4.13 -15.59 -14.85
N MET A 211 -3.44 -16.70 -14.56
CA MET A 211 -2.12 -16.98 -15.13
C MET A 211 -2.12 -17.12 -16.66
N SER A 212 -3.27 -17.41 -17.27
CA SER A 212 -3.43 -17.48 -18.73
C SER A 212 -3.77 -16.14 -19.38
N LEU A 213 -4.03 -15.09 -18.58
CA LEU A 213 -4.38 -13.77 -19.09
C LEU A 213 -3.12 -13.02 -19.57
N PRO A 214 -3.26 -12.05 -20.48
CA PRO A 214 -2.15 -11.21 -20.89
C PRO A 214 -1.53 -10.46 -19.71
N ARG A 215 -0.23 -10.18 -19.83
CA ARG A 215 0.49 -9.37 -18.85
C ARG A 215 -0.09 -7.96 -18.75
N THR A 216 -0.01 -7.39 -17.56
CA THR A 216 -0.66 -6.11 -17.24
C THR A 216 0.29 -4.92 -17.29
N PRO A 217 -0.24 -3.68 -17.42
CA PRO A 217 0.57 -2.47 -17.31
C PRO A 217 0.94 -2.09 -15.87
N LEU A 218 0.58 -2.90 -14.86
CA LEU A 218 0.79 -2.58 -13.45
C LEU A 218 2.24 -2.20 -13.15
N LYS A 219 2.43 -1.02 -12.54
CA LYS A 219 3.72 -0.42 -12.20
C LYS A 219 3.97 -0.39 -10.71
N ARG A 220 2.92 -0.23 -9.92
CA ARG A 220 3.00 -0.14 -8.47
C ARG A 220 2.04 -1.14 -7.84
N LEU A 221 2.57 -1.96 -6.95
CA LEU A 221 1.79 -2.90 -6.14
C LEU A 221 2.20 -2.73 -4.69
N LYS A 222 1.22 -2.41 -3.84
CA LYS A 222 1.42 -2.27 -2.40
C LYS A 222 0.40 -3.13 -1.66
N LEU A 223 0.91 -4.10 -0.92
CA LEU A 223 0.16 -4.95 -0.01
C LEU A 223 0.48 -4.52 1.42
N VAL A 224 -0.52 -4.24 2.26
CA VAL A 224 -0.29 -3.82 3.65
C VAL A 224 -1.21 -4.58 4.59
N GLU A 225 -0.65 -5.20 5.61
CA GLU A 225 -1.39 -6.10 6.51
C GLU A 225 -2.17 -7.14 5.68
N CYS A 226 -1.46 -7.90 4.84
CA CYS A 226 -2.04 -8.92 3.98
C CYS A 226 -1.50 -10.29 4.33
N HIS A 227 -2.35 -11.30 4.39
CA HIS A 227 -1.94 -12.69 4.49
C HIS A 227 -1.52 -13.21 3.13
N VAL A 228 -0.25 -13.55 2.94
CA VAL A 228 0.29 -13.97 1.64
C VAL A 228 0.98 -15.32 1.70
N THR A 229 1.00 -16.04 0.59
CA THR A 229 1.72 -17.33 0.45
C THR A 229 2.79 -17.22 -0.63
N HIS A 230 3.81 -18.09 -0.62
CA HIS A 230 4.85 -18.08 -1.66
C HIS A 230 4.27 -18.27 -3.05
N GLU A 231 3.34 -19.20 -3.19
CA GLU A 231 2.68 -19.50 -4.47
C GLU A 231 1.89 -18.29 -4.96
N ALA A 232 1.14 -17.62 -4.07
CA ALA A 232 0.41 -16.42 -4.44
C ALA A 232 1.33 -15.27 -4.85
N VAL A 233 2.45 -15.05 -4.15
CA VAL A 233 3.43 -14.01 -4.51
C VAL A 233 4.11 -14.34 -5.84
N PHE A 234 4.50 -15.59 -6.05
CA PHE A 234 5.08 -16.04 -7.31
C PHE A 234 4.14 -15.77 -8.49
N ASP A 235 2.91 -16.26 -8.41
CA ASP A 235 1.91 -16.10 -9.46
C ASP A 235 1.57 -14.62 -9.69
N MET A 236 1.31 -13.87 -8.63
CA MET A 236 0.99 -12.44 -8.67
C MET A 236 2.09 -11.62 -9.34
N LEU A 237 3.36 -11.87 -9.02
CA LEU A 237 4.49 -11.14 -9.62
C LEU A 237 4.79 -11.56 -11.05
N SER A 238 4.19 -12.63 -11.56
CA SER A 238 4.31 -13.02 -12.97
C SER A 238 3.38 -12.22 -13.91
N LEU A 239 2.32 -11.61 -13.36
CA LEU A 239 1.29 -10.91 -14.13
C LEU A 239 1.77 -9.56 -14.72
N PRO A 240 2.46 -8.68 -13.96
CA PRO A 240 2.87 -7.39 -14.50
C PRO A 240 3.95 -7.54 -15.57
N LEU A 241 3.88 -6.70 -16.61
CA LEU A 241 4.91 -6.68 -17.65
C LEU A 241 6.24 -6.11 -17.13
N ALA A 242 6.19 -5.06 -16.31
CA ALA A 242 7.34 -4.35 -15.80
C ALA A 242 6.95 -3.54 -14.55
N LEU A 243 6.81 -4.23 -13.42
CA LEU A 243 6.54 -3.66 -12.11
C LEU A 243 7.76 -2.86 -11.65
N GLU A 244 7.55 -1.63 -11.19
CA GLU A 244 8.61 -0.70 -10.79
C GLU A 244 8.66 -0.52 -9.27
N HIS A 245 7.53 -0.64 -8.59
CA HIS A 245 7.41 -0.48 -7.15
C HIS A 245 6.63 -1.67 -6.57
N LEU A 246 7.27 -2.39 -5.65
CA LEU A 246 6.64 -3.47 -4.90
C LEU A 246 6.80 -3.21 -3.41
N HIS A 247 5.71 -3.26 -2.66
CA HIS A 247 5.73 -3.34 -1.21
C HIS A 247 4.89 -4.53 -0.75
N ILE A 248 5.48 -5.42 0.04
CA ILE A 248 4.80 -6.55 0.68
C ILE A 248 4.88 -6.37 2.19
N GLY A 249 3.77 -5.91 2.77
CA GLY A 249 3.53 -5.87 4.20
C GLY A 249 2.64 -7.04 4.60
N GLU A 250 3.27 -8.08 5.15
CA GLU A 250 2.56 -9.25 5.70
C GLU A 250 1.76 -8.87 6.94
N ALA A 251 0.67 -9.60 7.19
CA ALA A 251 -0.17 -9.39 8.36
C ALA A 251 0.60 -9.71 9.66
N ARG A 252 0.43 -8.85 10.68
CA ARG A 252 1.07 -9.04 12.00
C ARG A 252 0.23 -9.85 12.96
N GLU A 253 -1.08 -9.78 12.80
CA GLU A 253 -2.03 -10.56 13.57
C GLU A 253 -2.32 -11.86 12.85
N GLU A 254 -2.57 -12.92 13.61
CA GLU A 254 -3.10 -14.17 13.04
C GLU A 254 -4.39 -13.88 12.28
N VAL A 255 -4.76 -14.77 11.34
CA VAL A 255 -6.07 -14.69 10.70
C VAL A 255 -7.12 -14.89 11.81
N GLY A 256 -7.60 -13.80 12.40
CA GLY A 256 -8.43 -13.79 13.60
C GLY A 256 -9.83 -14.39 13.42
N CYS A 257 -10.06 -15.10 12.32
CA CYS A 257 -11.15 -16.04 12.17
C CYS A 257 -10.74 -17.35 12.86
N GLN A 258 -10.62 -17.37 14.19
CA GLN A 258 -10.49 -18.61 14.96
C GLN A 258 -11.65 -19.54 14.54
N HIS A 259 -11.37 -20.49 13.65
CA HIS A 259 -12.26 -21.60 13.38
C HIS A 259 -11.90 -22.68 14.39
N GLU A 260 -12.84 -22.92 15.30
CA GLU A 260 -13.09 -24.29 15.72
C GLU A 260 -13.29 -25.13 14.45
N TRP A 261 -12.53 -26.21 14.40
CA TRP A 261 -12.10 -27.07 13.31
C TRP A 261 -13.23 -27.91 12.66
N GLU A 262 -14.47 -27.45 12.71
CA GLU A 262 -15.61 -28.17 12.18
C GLU A 262 -16.47 -27.27 11.30
N THR A 263 -16.29 -27.41 9.98
CA THR A 263 -17.30 -27.34 8.89
C THR A 263 -16.80 -26.57 7.65
N ASP A 264 -16.31 -27.33 6.66
CA ASP A 264 -16.48 -27.26 5.20
C ASP A 264 -16.75 -25.96 4.40
N ARG A 265 -16.68 -24.74 4.95
CA ARG A 265 -17.08 -23.54 4.17
C ARG A 265 -16.15 -22.34 4.13
N TRP A 266 -14.97 -22.36 4.73
CA TRP A 266 -13.95 -21.34 4.45
C TRP A 266 -12.55 -21.99 4.47
N TYR A 267 -12.03 -22.35 3.29
CA TYR A 267 -10.68 -22.90 3.13
C TYR A 267 -9.62 -21.81 3.29
N LEU A 268 -9.39 -21.36 4.53
CA LEU A 268 -8.06 -20.90 4.87
C LEU A 268 -7.23 -22.16 5.12
N LEU A 269 -6.12 -22.28 4.39
CA LEU A 269 -5.10 -23.28 4.71
C LEU A 269 -4.67 -23.13 6.17
N PRO A 270 -4.04 -24.17 6.77
CA PRO A 270 -3.39 -24.01 8.07
C PRO A 270 -2.59 -22.70 8.11
N GLN A 271 -2.64 -21.99 9.25
CA GLN A 271 -1.94 -20.71 9.43
C GLN A 271 -0.46 -20.78 8.99
N ASP A 272 0.16 -21.95 9.14
CA ASP A 272 1.52 -22.27 8.69
C ASP A 272 1.77 -22.06 7.19
N CYS A 273 0.74 -21.94 6.36
CA CYS A 273 0.88 -21.63 4.94
C CYS A 273 1.00 -20.13 4.64
N TYR A 274 0.53 -19.25 5.53
CA TYR A 274 0.52 -17.81 5.33
C TYR A 274 1.64 -17.09 6.06
N ASP A 275 2.14 -16.03 5.42
CA ASP A 275 3.12 -15.09 5.95
C ASP A 275 4.45 -15.77 6.31
N ASP A 276 5.34 -15.01 6.91
CA ASP A 276 6.72 -15.37 7.21
C ASP A 276 7.45 -15.86 5.96
N LEU A 277 7.23 -15.20 4.82
CA LEU A 277 7.68 -15.71 3.53
C LEU A 277 9.20 -15.90 3.49
N CYS A 278 9.95 -14.91 3.96
CA CYS A 278 11.40 -15.04 4.02
C CYS A 278 11.86 -16.11 5.03
N ARG A 279 11.05 -16.46 6.05
CA ARG A 279 11.43 -17.39 7.14
C ARG A 279 11.28 -18.80 6.71
N LYS A 280 10.16 -19.07 6.07
CA LYS A 280 9.81 -20.37 5.55
C LYS A 280 10.68 -20.71 4.35
N ASP A 281 10.82 -19.78 3.39
CA ASP A 281 11.61 -20.03 2.18
C ASP A 281 11.94 -18.73 1.42
N VAL A 282 13.09 -18.14 1.73
CA VAL A 282 13.53 -16.92 1.03
C VAL A 282 13.96 -17.17 -0.42
N LEU A 283 14.33 -18.41 -0.79
CA LEU A 283 14.66 -18.73 -2.18
C LEU A 283 13.41 -18.63 -3.05
N LYS A 284 12.26 -19.11 -2.56
CA LYS A 284 10.97 -18.89 -3.23
C LYS A 284 10.63 -17.40 -3.37
N VAL A 285 10.91 -16.59 -2.35
CA VAL A 285 10.70 -15.12 -2.42
C VAL A 285 11.58 -14.50 -3.51
N ILE A 286 12.89 -14.77 -3.52
CA ILE A 286 13.79 -14.24 -4.56
C ILE A 286 13.37 -14.73 -5.95
N THR A 287 12.96 -16.00 -6.06
CA THR A 287 12.48 -16.59 -7.31
C THR A 287 11.23 -15.89 -7.83
N ALA A 288 10.29 -15.55 -6.94
CA ALA A 288 9.12 -14.73 -7.30
C ALA A 288 9.53 -13.32 -7.74
N LEU A 289 10.42 -12.65 -6.99
CA LEU A 289 10.92 -11.31 -7.30
C LEU A 289 11.65 -11.25 -8.66
N LYS A 290 12.29 -12.34 -9.08
CA LYS A 290 12.98 -12.43 -10.37
C LYS A 290 12.08 -12.22 -11.58
N HIS A 291 10.77 -12.44 -11.46
CA HIS A 291 9.82 -12.05 -12.52
C HIS A 291 9.91 -10.56 -12.88
N GLN A 292 10.30 -9.71 -11.91
CA GLN A 292 10.37 -8.26 -12.05
C GLN A 292 11.79 -7.70 -11.90
N ALA A 293 12.84 -8.55 -11.89
CA ALA A 293 14.23 -8.12 -11.66
C ALA A 293 14.73 -7.05 -12.65
N LYS A 294 14.21 -7.05 -13.89
CA LYS A 294 14.60 -6.09 -14.93
C LYS A 294 13.84 -4.76 -14.88
N SER A 295 12.82 -4.62 -14.04
CA SER A 295 11.97 -3.43 -13.97
C SER A 295 11.91 -2.79 -12.59
N LEU A 296 12.06 -3.59 -11.53
CA LEU A 296 11.88 -3.15 -10.15
C LEU A 296 12.89 -2.07 -9.77
N LYS A 297 12.38 -0.93 -9.28
CA LYS A 297 13.16 0.22 -8.79
C LYS A 297 13.09 0.35 -7.28
N PHE A 298 11.96 -0.03 -6.68
CA PHE A 298 11.72 -0.03 -5.25
C PHE A 298 11.21 -1.40 -4.77
N LEU A 299 11.78 -1.89 -3.67
CA LEU A 299 11.33 -3.10 -2.97
C LEU A 299 11.14 -2.81 -1.48
N GLY A 300 9.90 -2.90 -1.01
CA GLY A 300 9.53 -2.90 0.40
C GLY A 300 9.12 -4.29 0.87
N TYR A 301 9.65 -4.73 2.00
CA TYR A 301 9.21 -5.95 2.66
C TYR A 301 9.12 -5.74 4.17
N SER A 302 7.98 -6.08 4.78
CA SER A 302 7.80 -6.05 6.22
C SER A 302 6.92 -7.21 6.68
N THR A 303 7.25 -7.80 7.82
CA THR A 303 6.49 -8.86 8.48
C THR A 303 6.47 -8.64 9.98
N GLY A 304 5.51 -9.28 10.67
CA GLY A 304 5.32 -9.17 12.12
C GLY A 304 6.22 -10.07 12.96
N VAL A 305 6.95 -11.00 12.37
CA VAL A 305 7.74 -12.00 13.09
C VAL A 305 9.23 -11.70 13.04
N SER A 306 9.89 -11.85 14.19
CA SER A 306 11.34 -11.70 14.35
C SER A 306 12.02 -13.06 14.54
N TYR A 307 13.13 -13.27 13.84
CA TYR A 307 13.91 -14.51 13.86
C TYR A 307 14.70 -14.68 15.15
N SER A 308 15.01 -15.93 15.52
CA SER A 308 16.20 -16.19 16.32
C SER A 308 17.45 -16.04 15.42
N PRO A 309 18.54 -15.41 15.90
CA PRO A 309 19.75 -15.22 15.09
C PRO A 309 20.35 -16.53 14.53
N ASP A 310 20.13 -17.64 15.23
CA ASP A 310 20.69 -18.95 14.92
C ASP A 310 19.93 -19.65 13.78
N GLU A 311 18.59 -19.55 13.78
CA GLU A 311 17.76 -20.04 12.67
C GLU A 311 18.12 -19.35 11.35
N LEU A 312 18.30 -18.03 11.40
CA LEU A 312 18.62 -17.26 10.21
C LEU A 312 20.02 -17.61 9.66
N GLU A 313 21.02 -17.86 10.51
CA GLU A 313 22.36 -18.24 10.06
C GLU A 313 22.39 -19.63 9.41
N ALA A 314 21.63 -20.58 9.96
CA ALA A 314 21.46 -21.90 9.36
C ALA A 314 20.82 -21.78 7.96
N SER A 315 19.78 -20.95 7.82
CA SER A 315 19.13 -20.68 6.53
C SER A 315 20.11 -20.05 5.53
N LEU A 316 20.87 -19.02 5.91
CA LEU A 316 21.83 -18.36 5.02
C LEU A 316 22.96 -19.29 4.57
N THR A 317 23.43 -20.18 5.46
CA THR A 317 24.46 -21.16 5.11
C THR A 317 23.97 -22.12 4.04
N SER A 318 22.74 -22.63 4.19
CA SER A 318 22.08 -23.46 3.17
C SER A 318 21.92 -22.71 1.83
N LEU A 319 21.47 -21.46 1.88
CA LEU A 319 21.23 -20.62 0.69
C LEU A 319 22.50 -20.25 -0.07
N SER A 320 23.64 -20.14 0.61
CA SER A 320 24.91 -19.74 0.00
C SER A 320 25.41 -20.72 -1.07
N GLN A 321 24.91 -21.96 -1.06
CA GLN A 321 25.17 -22.96 -2.09
C GLN A 321 24.39 -22.70 -3.38
N ASN A 322 23.40 -21.80 -3.35
CA ASN A 322 22.54 -21.50 -4.47
C ASN A 322 22.87 -20.10 -5.06
N PRO A 323 23.49 -20.01 -6.25
CA PRO A 323 23.81 -18.73 -6.87
C PRO A 323 22.57 -17.89 -7.17
N ASP A 324 21.41 -18.53 -7.30
CA ASP A 324 20.14 -17.88 -7.57
C ASP A 324 19.53 -17.17 -6.35
N ALA A 325 20.09 -17.36 -5.15
CA ALA A 325 19.64 -16.72 -3.92
C ALA A 325 20.25 -15.31 -3.71
N SER A 326 20.38 -14.51 -4.78
CA SER A 326 21.03 -13.19 -4.71
C SER A 326 20.30 -12.09 -5.50
N PHE A 327 20.64 -10.84 -5.21
CA PHE A 327 20.06 -9.65 -5.83
C PHE A 327 20.89 -9.08 -7.00
N GLY A 328 21.96 -9.76 -7.42
CA GLY A 328 22.85 -9.25 -8.47
C GLY A 328 22.16 -8.99 -9.82
N SER A 329 21.07 -9.71 -10.11
CA SER A 329 20.29 -9.53 -11.36
C SER A 329 19.34 -8.32 -11.34
N PHE A 330 19.14 -7.68 -10.19
CA PHE A 330 18.18 -6.58 -10.00
C PHE A 330 18.81 -5.23 -10.38
N THR A 331 19.15 -5.09 -11.67
CA THR A 331 19.93 -3.96 -12.18
C THR A 331 19.20 -2.62 -12.11
N ARG A 332 17.88 -2.57 -11.95
CA ARG A 332 17.13 -1.31 -11.81
C ARG A 332 16.76 -0.97 -10.37
N LEU A 333 17.01 -1.87 -9.42
CA LEU A 333 16.63 -1.70 -8.03
C LEU A 333 17.54 -0.65 -7.38
N GLN A 334 16.93 0.47 -6.99
CA GLN A 334 17.60 1.64 -6.44
C GLN A 334 17.28 1.85 -4.97
N GLU A 335 16.13 1.36 -4.53
CA GLU A 335 15.61 1.62 -3.19
C GLU A 335 15.09 0.33 -2.57
N ILE A 336 15.50 0.08 -1.33
CA ILE A 336 15.00 -1.05 -0.53
C ILE A 336 14.52 -0.52 0.81
N PHE A 337 13.30 -0.91 1.18
CA PHE A 337 12.75 -0.76 2.51
C PHE A 337 12.66 -2.14 3.17
N CYS A 338 13.33 -2.32 4.29
CA CYS A 338 13.20 -3.50 5.14
C CYS A 338 12.48 -3.11 6.43
N GLY A 339 11.36 -3.77 6.70
CA GLY A 339 10.64 -3.75 7.97
C GLY A 339 11.47 -4.38 9.10
N GLU A 340 10.81 -5.00 10.07
CA GLU A 340 11.49 -5.57 11.23
C GLU A 340 12.29 -6.86 10.94
N ASP A 341 11.97 -7.56 9.85
CA ASP A 341 12.63 -8.82 9.46
C ASP A 341 14.10 -8.63 9.07
N ASP A 342 14.99 -9.42 9.67
CA ASP A 342 16.43 -9.41 9.38
C ASP A 342 16.80 -10.16 8.09
N SER A 343 15.89 -10.91 7.47
CA SER A 343 16.26 -11.88 6.43
C SER A 343 16.57 -11.23 5.09
N LEU A 344 15.69 -10.34 4.62
CA LEU A 344 16.00 -9.55 3.43
C LEU A 344 17.25 -8.70 3.65
N HIS A 345 17.38 -8.14 4.87
CA HIS A 345 18.55 -7.36 5.26
C HIS A 345 19.85 -8.18 5.13
N ARG A 346 19.92 -9.36 5.76
CA ARG A 346 21.14 -10.17 5.72
C ARG A 346 21.51 -10.59 4.31
N LEU A 347 20.55 -10.91 3.44
CA LEU A 347 20.85 -11.23 2.03
C LEU A 347 21.50 -10.07 1.28
N ILE A 348 21.19 -8.83 1.64
CA ILE A 348 21.77 -7.64 1.00
C ILE A 348 23.21 -7.41 1.49
N PHE A 349 23.48 -7.57 2.78
CA PHE A 349 24.76 -7.18 3.38
C PHE A 349 25.75 -8.34 3.55
N ASP A 350 25.31 -9.60 3.59
CA ASP A 350 26.17 -10.76 3.80
C ASP A 350 27.08 -11.03 2.59
N ARG A 351 28.39 -11.21 2.83
CA ARG A 351 29.42 -11.36 1.79
C ARG A 351 29.20 -12.53 0.84
N ARG A 352 28.42 -13.54 1.23
CA ARG A 352 28.11 -14.71 0.41
C ARG A 352 27.20 -14.38 -0.77
N PHE A 353 26.44 -13.27 -0.69
CA PHE A 353 25.43 -12.92 -1.69
C PHE A 353 25.72 -11.60 -2.39
N SER A 354 25.37 -11.54 -3.68
CA SER A 354 25.45 -10.29 -4.45
C SER A 354 24.31 -9.35 -4.07
N ALA A 355 24.66 -8.10 -3.73
CA ALA A 355 23.72 -7.01 -3.51
C ALA A 355 23.19 -6.47 -4.87
N PRO A 356 22.07 -5.71 -4.88
CA PRO A 356 21.64 -5.02 -6.09
C PRO A 356 22.69 -3.99 -6.52
N PRO A 357 23.16 -4.02 -7.78
CA PRO A 357 24.32 -3.24 -8.20
C PRO A 357 24.08 -1.73 -8.20
N ASN A 358 22.82 -1.30 -8.31
CA ASN A 358 22.44 0.11 -8.39
C ASN A 358 21.69 0.62 -7.14
N LEU A 359 21.80 -0.10 -6.01
CA LEU A 359 21.19 0.30 -4.74
C LEU A 359 21.76 1.65 -4.27
N ARG A 360 20.89 2.64 -4.09
CA ARG A 360 21.23 4.00 -3.67
C ARG A 360 20.66 4.34 -2.30
N THR A 361 19.45 3.87 -2.01
CA THR A 361 18.73 4.16 -0.77
C THR A 361 18.38 2.85 -0.07
N TYR A 362 18.72 2.76 1.21
CA TYR A 362 18.34 1.65 2.06
C TYR A 362 17.66 2.18 3.32
N THR A 363 16.41 1.77 3.53
CA THR A 363 15.61 2.13 4.71
C THR A 363 15.42 0.91 5.59
N ARG A 364 15.73 1.04 6.89
CA ARG A 364 15.53 -0.01 7.89
C ARG A 364 14.56 0.48 8.95
N PHE A 365 13.47 -0.26 9.15
CA PHE A 365 12.60 -0.08 10.30
C PHE A 365 13.07 -0.98 11.44
N MET A 366 13.25 -0.41 12.63
CA MET A 366 13.66 -1.14 13.83
C MET A 366 12.64 -0.97 14.93
N SER A 367 12.00 -2.08 15.32
CA SER A 367 11.31 -2.14 16.59
C SER A 367 12.31 -2.11 17.74
N PRO A 368 11.97 -1.41 18.83
CA PRO A 368 12.86 -1.37 19.98
C PRO A 368 12.97 -2.76 20.64
N PRO A 369 14.09 -3.04 21.33
CA PRO A 369 14.17 -4.23 22.16
C PRO A 369 13.06 -4.19 23.22
N SER A 370 12.35 -5.31 23.39
CA SER A 370 11.42 -5.45 24.51
C SER A 370 12.22 -5.39 25.82
N PRO A 371 11.72 -4.70 26.87
CA PRO A 371 12.37 -4.72 28.19
C PRO A 371 12.50 -6.14 28.77
N TRP A 372 11.69 -7.09 28.28
CA TRP A 372 11.74 -8.51 28.65
C TRP A 372 12.71 -9.33 27.80
N TYR A 373 13.19 -8.78 26.68
CA TYR A 373 14.19 -9.39 25.80
C TYR A 373 15.27 -8.38 25.43
N PRO A 374 16.20 -8.06 26.35
CA PRO A 374 17.39 -7.30 25.98
C PRO A 374 18.18 -8.12 24.94
N SER A 375 18.62 -7.46 23.86
CA SER A 375 19.58 -7.93 22.85
C SER A 375 19.10 -8.74 21.61
N ARG A 376 18.13 -8.21 20.83
CA ARG A 376 18.03 -8.55 19.39
C ARG A 376 18.49 -7.40 18.48
N SER A 377 18.00 -6.19 18.73
CA SER A 377 18.36 -4.96 18.00
C SER A 377 19.82 -4.48 18.23
N HIS A 378 20.46 -4.92 19.32
CA HIS A 378 21.84 -4.55 19.67
C HIS A 378 22.91 -5.20 18.77
N ARG A 379 22.69 -6.42 18.27
CA ARG A 379 23.69 -7.10 17.41
C ARG A 379 23.80 -6.46 16.02
N PHE A 380 22.76 -5.78 15.54
CA PHE A 380 22.70 -5.17 14.21
C PHE A 380 23.69 -4.02 14.04
N LEU A 381 23.62 -3.02 14.92
CA LEU A 381 24.51 -1.87 14.83
C LEU A 381 25.95 -2.24 15.25
N GLN A 382 26.11 -3.26 16.12
CA GLN A 382 27.42 -3.68 16.64
C GLN A 382 28.26 -4.47 15.63
N ALA A 383 27.64 -5.13 14.63
CA ALA A 383 28.35 -6.11 13.82
C ALA A 383 29.05 -5.51 12.58
N PHE A 384 28.45 -4.55 11.86
CA PHE A 384 29.01 -4.06 10.60
C PHE A 384 28.59 -2.63 10.25
N SER A 385 29.48 -1.89 9.57
CA SER A 385 29.17 -0.61 8.91
C SER A 385 28.46 -0.91 7.57
N PRO A 386 27.17 -0.55 7.40
CA PRO A 386 26.39 -0.86 6.18
C PRO A 386 27.06 -0.32 4.91
N VAL A 387 27.66 0.87 4.97
CA VAL A 387 28.38 1.47 3.85
C VAL A 387 29.64 0.68 3.52
N GLN A 388 30.37 0.17 4.51
CA GLN A 388 31.55 -0.67 4.24
C GLN A 388 31.15 -2.00 3.64
N ALA A 389 30.13 -2.66 4.19
CA ALA A 389 29.67 -3.95 3.68
C ALA A 389 29.19 -3.87 2.22
N LEU A 390 28.53 -2.78 1.83
CA LEU A 390 28.11 -2.56 0.43
C LEU A 390 29.26 -2.06 -0.46
N ALA A 391 30.15 -1.20 0.05
CA ALA A 391 31.33 -0.77 -0.70
C ALA A 391 32.26 -1.94 -1.03
N ASP A 392 32.43 -2.91 -0.11
CA ASP A 392 33.16 -4.17 -0.33
C ASP A 392 32.58 -4.97 -1.51
N LYS A 393 31.30 -4.78 -1.82
CA LYS A 393 30.57 -5.40 -2.94
C LYS A 393 30.50 -4.52 -4.19
N GLY A 394 31.19 -3.37 -4.21
CA GLY A 394 31.14 -2.42 -5.32
C GLY A 394 29.85 -1.60 -5.42
N VAL A 395 29.03 -1.57 -4.36
CA VAL A 395 27.77 -0.83 -4.32
C VAL A 395 27.95 0.49 -3.56
N ALA A 396 27.68 1.60 -4.25
CA ALA A 396 27.79 2.94 -3.69
C ALA A 396 26.45 3.41 -3.08
N LEU A 397 26.22 3.07 -1.81
CA LEU A 397 25.05 3.53 -1.06
C LEU A 397 25.14 5.04 -0.81
N LYS A 398 24.09 5.78 -1.18
CA LYS A 398 24.01 7.25 -1.02
C LYS A 398 23.21 7.66 0.21
N HIS A 399 22.11 6.97 0.46
CA HIS A 399 21.17 7.29 1.53
C HIS A 399 20.90 6.05 2.39
N PHE A 400 21.00 6.23 3.70
CA PHE A 400 20.60 5.24 4.70
C PHE A 400 19.64 5.86 5.68
N ASN A 401 18.42 5.33 5.72
CA ASN A 401 17.38 5.79 6.61
C ASN A 401 17.16 4.74 7.70
N LEU A 402 17.32 5.15 8.95
CA LEU A 402 17.01 4.32 10.10
C LEU A 402 15.74 4.84 10.76
N VAL A 403 14.67 4.05 10.75
CA VAL A 403 13.38 4.41 11.36
C VAL A 403 13.22 3.66 12.68
N VAL A 404 13.04 4.39 13.78
CA VAL A 404 13.04 3.88 15.16
C VAL A 404 11.91 4.50 15.99
N GLU A 405 11.38 3.80 16.99
CA GLU A 405 10.30 4.34 17.83
C GLU A 405 10.79 5.50 18.72
N ASP A 406 10.18 6.69 18.61
CA ASP A 406 10.64 7.95 19.22
C ASP A 406 10.71 7.88 20.76
N SER A 407 9.79 7.13 21.37
CA SER A 407 9.72 6.92 22.83
C SER A 407 11.00 6.34 23.42
N ARG A 408 11.90 5.78 22.60
CA ARG A 408 13.07 5.01 23.04
C ARG A 408 14.40 5.43 22.42
N ILE A 409 14.42 6.48 21.60
CA ILE A 409 15.66 7.04 21.01
C ILE A 409 16.59 7.61 22.10
N HIS A 410 15.99 8.19 23.13
CA HIS A 410 16.71 8.82 24.24
C HIS A 410 16.99 7.87 25.40
N SER A 411 16.43 6.65 25.41
CA SER A 411 16.47 5.77 26.58
C SER A 411 17.66 4.80 26.61
N PHE A 412 18.55 4.81 25.60
CA PHE A 412 19.69 3.88 25.54
C PHE A 412 20.97 4.54 25.02
N GLU A 413 21.84 4.99 25.94
CA GLU A 413 23.17 5.57 25.63
C GLU A 413 24.00 4.69 24.69
N ASP A 414 23.94 3.37 24.84
CA ASP A 414 24.69 2.44 23.99
C ASP A 414 24.20 2.43 22.54
N HIS A 415 22.90 2.66 22.28
CA HIS A 415 22.40 2.76 20.91
C HIS A 415 22.89 4.05 20.24
N GLN A 416 22.89 5.16 20.97
CA GLN A 416 23.40 6.42 20.46
C GLN A 416 24.89 6.33 20.11
N ARG A 417 25.70 5.65 20.94
CA ARG A 417 27.12 5.41 20.64
C ARG A 417 27.30 4.70 19.30
N ILE A 418 26.53 3.64 19.05
CA ILE A 418 26.70 2.86 17.83
C ILE A 418 26.13 3.61 16.61
N ILE A 419 24.98 4.26 16.73
CA ILE A 419 24.42 5.13 15.69
C ILE A 419 25.43 6.22 15.31
N ASN A 420 26.06 6.86 16.30
CA ASN A 420 27.08 7.87 16.07
C ASN A 420 28.32 7.30 15.37
N ALA A 421 28.76 6.09 15.73
CA ALA A 421 29.87 5.43 15.05
C ALA A 421 29.56 5.17 13.56
N ILE A 422 28.36 4.66 13.26
CA ILE A 422 27.91 4.45 11.88
C ILE A 422 27.79 5.78 11.15
N ALA A 423 27.20 6.80 11.77
CA ALA A 423 27.08 8.14 11.20
C ALA A 423 28.44 8.76 10.83
N GLN A 424 29.48 8.55 11.66
CA GLN A 424 30.84 8.97 11.33
C GLN A 424 31.39 8.25 10.09
N ASP A 425 31.11 6.96 9.91
CA ASP A 425 31.52 6.21 8.71
C ASP A 425 30.82 6.73 7.45
N PHE A 426 29.52 7.06 7.53
CA PHE A 426 28.78 7.68 6.42
C PHE A 426 29.38 9.05 6.05
N ARG A 427 29.70 9.90 7.04
CA ARG A 427 30.37 11.19 6.81
C ARG A 427 31.71 11.04 6.10
N LYS A 428 32.52 10.04 6.45
CA LYS A 428 33.82 9.78 5.81
C LYS A 428 33.70 9.36 4.34
N LYS A 429 32.52 8.89 3.92
CA LYS A 429 32.30 8.27 2.60
C LYS A 429 31.38 9.09 1.69
N ASP A 430 31.12 10.35 2.03
CA ASP A 430 30.23 11.23 1.26
C ASP A 430 28.82 10.63 1.07
N ALA A 431 28.33 9.90 2.09
CA ALA A 431 27.02 9.28 2.12
C ALA A 431 26.16 9.90 3.23
N ARG A 432 24.85 9.99 3.01
CA ARG A 432 23.90 10.54 3.98
C ARG A 432 23.23 9.43 4.76
N MET A 433 23.42 9.45 6.07
CA MET A 433 22.59 8.73 7.03
C MET A 433 21.61 9.70 7.70
N GLN A 434 20.34 9.27 7.79
CA GLN A 434 19.28 9.91 8.55
C GLN A 434 18.69 8.92 9.55
N VAL A 435 18.39 9.38 10.76
CA VAL A 435 17.66 8.63 11.77
C VAL A 435 16.33 9.32 11.99
N TRP A 436 15.25 8.60 11.80
CA TRP A 436 13.89 9.07 11.96
C TRP A 436 13.26 8.39 13.18
N GLY A 437 12.88 9.18 14.16
CA GLY A 437 11.95 8.76 15.20
C GLY A 437 10.53 8.72 14.66
N TYR A 438 9.76 7.71 15.04
CA TYR A 438 8.34 7.69 14.76
C TYR A 438 7.52 7.58 16.04
N PHE A 439 6.39 8.28 16.07
CA PHE A 439 5.44 8.19 17.18
C PHE A 439 4.14 7.54 16.68
N ALA A 440 3.81 6.38 17.24
CA ALA A 440 2.57 5.67 16.94
C ALA A 440 1.73 5.49 18.21
N ARG A 441 0.55 6.12 18.28
CA ARG A 441 -0.43 5.89 19.37
C ARG A 441 -1.33 4.67 19.13
N SER A 442 -1.41 4.19 17.89
CA SER A 442 -2.17 3.01 17.52
C SER A 442 -1.67 2.43 16.21
N TRP A 443 -1.59 1.09 16.21
CA TRP A 443 -1.18 0.08 15.24
C TRP A 443 -1.13 0.48 13.76
N TYR A 444 0.03 0.15 13.19
CA TYR A 444 0.50 0.03 11.80
C TYR A 444 -0.43 0.47 10.65
N PRO A 445 0.16 1.05 9.58
CA PRO A 445 -0.59 1.36 8.36
C PRO A 445 -1.35 0.13 7.86
N PRO A 446 -2.41 0.32 7.08
CA PRO A 446 -2.78 1.57 6.40
C PRO A 446 -3.49 2.61 7.25
N TYR A 447 -3.06 3.86 7.15
CA TYR A 447 -3.75 5.00 7.77
C TYR A 447 -5.03 5.30 7.02
N LEU A 448 -6.13 5.29 7.77
CA LEU A 448 -7.45 5.53 7.24
C LEU A 448 -7.79 7.01 7.15
N TYR A 449 -8.89 7.33 6.47
CA TYR A 449 -9.34 8.70 6.41
C TYR A 449 -9.61 9.28 7.80
N GLY A 450 -8.83 10.30 8.17
CA GLY A 450 -8.92 10.97 9.46
C GLY A 450 -8.22 10.24 10.60
N GLN A 451 -7.56 9.09 10.35
CA GLN A 451 -6.60 8.56 11.31
C GLN A 451 -5.33 9.40 11.29
N MET A 452 -4.74 9.54 12.48
CA MET A 452 -3.44 10.19 12.62
C MET A 452 -2.42 9.32 11.89
N ARG A 453 -1.77 9.88 10.87
CA ARG A 453 -0.65 9.23 10.22
C ARG A 453 0.50 9.09 11.20
N MET A 454 1.34 8.09 10.96
CA MET A 454 2.60 8.01 11.68
C MET A 454 3.36 9.29 11.42
N GLN A 455 3.67 10.00 12.49
CA GLN A 455 4.45 11.20 12.41
C GLN A 455 5.91 10.80 12.55
N HIS A 456 6.72 11.23 11.58
CA HIS A 456 8.15 11.03 11.59
C HIS A 456 8.84 12.31 12.04
N ARG A 457 9.82 12.13 12.93
CA ARG A 457 10.69 13.17 13.47
C ARG A 457 12.11 12.83 13.04
N LEU A 458 12.75 13.71 12.29
CA LEU A 458 14.17 13.55 11.99
C LEU A 458 14.96 13.76 13.29
N CYS A 459 15.70 12.76 13.75
CA CYS A 459 16.44 12.80 15.01
C CYS A 459 17.94 12.99 14.80
N LEU A 460 18.48 12.54 13.66
CA LEU A 460 19.89 12.72 13.29
C LEU A 460 20.00 12.84 11.77
N ASP A 461 20.82 13.79 11.30
CA ASP A 461 21.22 13.89 9.91
C ASP A 461 22.72 14.14 9.81
N THR A 462 23.42 13.26 9.09
CA THR A 462 24.86 13.37 8.90
C THR A 462 25.31 14.55 8.05
N HIS A 463 24.44 15.13 7.22
CA HIS A 463 24.75 16.26 6.35
C HIS A 463 24.66 17.62 7.03
N TRP A 464 24.13 17.72 8.25
CA TRP A 464 24.04 18.98 8.96
C TRP A 464 25.36 19.26 9.72
N PRO A 465 26.14 20.29 9.33
CA PRO A 465 27.48 20.52 9.88
C PRO A 465 27.49 21.15 11.28
N GLU A 466 26.40 21.81 11.69
CA GLU A 466 26.36 22.61 12.93
C GLU A 466 25.91 21.83 14.17
N ASN A 467 25.41 20.60 14.00
CA ASN A 467 25.02 19.74 15.11
C ASN A 467 25.97 18.54 15.23
N ASN A 468 26.87 18.62 16.21
CA ASN A 468 27.71 17.50 16.65
C ASN A 468 26.90 16.36 17.33
N GLY A 469 25.56 16.43 17.32
CA GLY A 469 24.68 15.49 17.99
C GLY A 469 23.27 15.50 17.42
N TRP A 470 22.46 14.60 17.98
CA TRP A 470 21.02 14.50 17.80
C TRP A 470 20.36 15.89 17.80
N LEU A 471 19.44 16.11 16.87
CA LEU A 471 18.66 17.35 16.81
C LEU A 471 17.93 17.57 18.15
N GLU A 472 17.75 18.82 18.58
CA GLU A 472 17.12 19.17 19.86
C GLU A 472 15.62 19.48 19.74
N ALA A 473 14.88 19.31 20.84
CA ALA A 473 13.42 19.38 21.01
C ALA A 473 12.70 20.63 20.44
N GLY A 474 13.41 21.60 19.87
CA GLY A 474 12.84 22.83 19.28
C GLY A 474 13.01 23.03 17.77
N ASP A 475 13.85 22.26 17.06
CA ASP A 475 14.28 22.59 15.68
C ASP A 475 13.62 21.72 14.58
N TRP A 476 12.37 21.29 14.79
CA TRP A 476 11.81 20.14 14.05
C TRP A 476 10.93 20.47 12.85
N GLU A 477 11.10 19.69 11.78
CA GLU A 477 10.10 19.47 10.75
C GLU A 477 9.44 18.10 10.96
N TRP A 478 8.11 18.11 11.11
CA TRP A 478 7.30 16.89 11.03
C TRP A 478 7.00 16.62 9.57
N CYS A 479 7.37 15.44 9.07
CA CYS A 479 7.05 15.02 7.71
C CYS A 479 5.90 14.00 7.72
N ASP A 480 4.88 14.24 6.88
CA ASP A 480 3.79 13.30 6.58
C ASP A 480 4.20 12.24 5.53
N GLU A 481 5.50 12.02 5.32
CA GLU A 481 5.98 11.04 4.34
C GLU A 481 5.55 9.63 4.74
N ASP A 482 4.84 8.97 3.83
CA ASP A 482 4.46 7.58 3.96
C ASP A 482 5.73 6.71 3.75
N PHE A 483 6.44 6.34 4.82
CA PHE A 483 7.58 5.40 4.77
C PHE A 483 7.18 3.95 4.41
N TYR A 484 5.91 3.73 4.08
CA TYR A 484 5.30 2.44 3.79
C TYR A 484 4.93 2.33 2.34
#